data_AF-C7E0P8-F1
#
_entry.id   AF-C7E0P8-F1
#
_cell.length_a   1.000
_cell.length_b   1.000
_cell.length_c   1.000
_cell.angle_alpha   90.00
_cell.angle_beta   90.00
_cell.angle_gamma   90.00
#
_symmetry.space_group_name_H-M   'P 1'
#
loop_
_entity.id
_entity.type
_entity.pdbx_description
1 polymer ?
#
loop_
_entity_poly.entity_id
_entity_poly.type
_entity_poly.pdbx_seq_one_letter_code
_entity_poly.pdbx_strand_id
1 'polypeptide(L)'
;GTNDILRLFVALTGIQYAGGHLKELQKAFKNPAANLGLIFKEGSRRAARSMGMGGTDLTPFVADQLKDAARQCSESIDLFGQAVESLLIKHGKGIVEEQYMLNRLADAAIDTYAMAVVLSRASRSVKQDLPTAEHEIQMAQAWCHEAADRVRVNIRKIK
;
A
#
# COMPACT_ATOMS: atom_id res chain seq x y z
N GLY A 1 -17.06 -16.53 -5.69
CA GLY A 1 -15.88 -17.05 -6.41
C GLY A 1 -14.96 -17.73 -5.42
N THR A 2 -14.12 -18.65 -5.85
CA THR A 2 -13.11 -19.27 -4.97
C THR A 2 -12.12 -18.22 -4.48
N ASN A 3 -11.49 -18.46 -3.32
CA ASN A 3 -10.56 -17.50 -2.73
C ASN A 3 -9.39 -17.15 -3.66
N ASP A 4 -8.93 -18.10 -4.48
CA ASP A 4 -7.86 -17.87 -5.46
C ASP A 4 -8.30 -16.89 -6.55
N ILE A 5 -9.53 -17.04 -7.08
CA ILE A 5 -10.09 -16.11 -8.07
C ILE A 5 -10.33 -14.72 -7.47
N LEU A 6 -10.78 -14.66 -6.21
CA LEU A 6 -10.97 -13.38 -5.52
C LEU A 6 -9.63 -12.66 -5.29
N ARG A 7 -8.55 -13.37 -4.97
CA ARG A 7 -7.20 -12.78 -4.87
C ARG A 7 -6.74 -12.19 -6.19
N LEU A 8 -6.89 -12.94 -7.28
CA LEU A 8 -6.57 -12.43 -8.62
C LEU A 8 -7.40 -11.18 -8.94
N PHE A 9 -8.69 -11.17 -8.60
CA PHE A 9 -9.55 -10.00 -8.77
C PHE A 9 -9.05 -8.79 -7.96
N VAL A 10 -8.76 -8.96 -6.67
CA VAL A 10 -8.21 -7.88 -5.81
C VAL A 10 -6.95 -7.27 -6.42
N ALA A 11 -5.99 -8.11 -6.81
CA ALA A 11 -4.73 -7.64 -7.40
C ALA A 11 -4.96 -6.93 -8.74
N LEU A 12 -5.69 -7.56 -9.66
CA LEU A 12 -5.87 -7.04 -11.02
C LEU A 12 -6.70 -5.76 -11.06
N THR A 13 -7.74 -5.62 -10.24
CA THR A 13 -8.50 -4.37 -10.15
C THR A 13 -7.63 -3.22 -9.64
N GLY A 14 -6.80 -3.46 -8.61
CA GLY A 14 -5.85 -2.45 -8.12
C GLY A 14 -4.79 -2.07 -9.16
N ILE A 15 -4.23 -3.08 -9.84
CA ILE A 15 -3.23 -2.88 -10.91
C ILE A 15 -3.84 -2.13 -12.09
N GLN A 16 -5.10 -2.38 -12.46
CA GLN A 16 -5.75 -1.66 -13.55
C GLN A 16 -5.83 -0.16 -13.29
N TYR A 17 -6.15 0.23 -12.05
CA TYR A 17 -6.13 1.63 -11.63
C TYR A 17 -4.71 2.23 -11.71
N ALA A 18 -3.72 1.56 -11.12
CA ALA A 18 -2.33 2.01 -11.13
C ALA A 18 -1.73 2.10 -12.56
N GLY A 19 -2.05 1.14 -13.43
CA GLY A 19 -1.63 1.10 -14.82
C GLY A 19 -2.24 2.23 -15.66
N GLY A 20 -3.44 2.71 -15.31
CA GLY A 20 -4.01 3.93 -15.90
C GLY A 20 -3.14 5.15 -15.62
N HIS A 21 -2.73 5.33 -14.37
CA HIS A 21 -1.86 6.44 -13.95
C HIS A 21 -0.46 6.34 -14.58
N LEU A 22 0.13 5.14 -14.65
CA LEU A 22 1.43 4.95 -15.29
C LEU A 22 1.39 5.28 -16.80
N LYS A 23 0.30 4.96 -17.50
CA LYS A 23 0.11 5.34 -18.91
C LYS A 23 0.04 6.86 -19.10
N GLU A 24 -0.59 7.57 -18.19
CA GLU A 24 -0.64 9.05 -18.21
C GLU A 24 0.77 9.64 -18.06
N LEU A 25 1.55 9.14 -17.09
CA LEU A 25 2.95 9.52 -16.93
C LEU A 25 3.77 9.20 -18.19
N GLN A 26 3.63 8.01 -18.77
CA GLN A 26 4.33 7.65 -20.02
C GLN A 26 3.97 8.58 -21.18
N LYS A 27 2.71 9.02 -21.31
CA LYS A 27 2.31 9.99 -22.32
C LYS A 27 2.95 11.36 -22.07
N ALA A 28 3.00 11.81 -20.81
CA ALA A 28 3.66 13.05 -20.44
C ALA A 28 5.15 13.05 -20.83
N PHE A 29 5.86 11.94 -20.61
CA PHE A 29 7.26 11.80 -21.03
C PHE A 29 7.47 11.83 -22.56
N LYS A 30 6.47 11.44 -23.36
CA LYS A 30 6.53 11.53 -24.83
C LYS A 30 6.34 12.96 -25.35
N ASN A 31 5.76 13.85 -24.55
CA ASN A 31 5.64 15.28 -24.86
C ASN A 31 6.07 16.12 -23.65
N PRO A 32 7.38 16.17 -23.35
CA PRO A 32 7.88 16.75 -22.11
C PRO A 32 7.64 18.26 -22.05
N ALA A 33 7.70 18.98 -23.18
CA ALA A 33 7.49 20.42 -23.25
C ALA A 33 6.10 20.86 -22.75
N ALA A 34 5.07 20.06 -23.03
CA ALA A 34 3.70 20.33 -22.57
C ALA A 34 3.41 19.82 -21.14
N ASN A 35 4.30 19.00 -20.55
CA ASN A 35 4.03 18.28 -19.31
C ASN A 35 5.14 18.41 -18.25
N LEU A 36 5.98 19.45 -18.34
CA LEU A 36 7.11 19.67 -17.42
C LEU A 36 6.69 19.65 -15.94
N GLY A 37 5.55 20.25 -15.59
CA GLY A 37 5.06 20.29 -14.21
C GLY A 37 4.73 18.92 -13.63
N LEU A 38 4.12 18.03 -14.44
CA LEU A 38 3.78 16.66 -14.02
C LEU A 38 5.06 15.83 -13.84
N ILE A 39 5.99 15.92 -14.78
CA ILE A 39 7.27 15.19 -14.76
C ILE A 39 8.12 15.62 -13.57
N PHE A 40 8.24 16.92 -13.32
CA PHE A 40 9.02 17.45 -12.20
C PHE A 40 8.41 17.05 -10.85
N LYS A 41 7.08 17.10 -10.73
CA LYS A 41 6.37 16.66 -9.53
C LYS A 41 6.58 15.17 -9.26
N GLU A 42 6.48 14.32 -10.27
CA GLU A 42 6.66 12.88 -10.08
C GLU A 42 8.13 12.53 -9.82
N GLY A 43 9.07 13.18 -10.51
CA GLY A 43 10.50 13.03 -10.29
C GLY A 43 10.92 13.42 -8.87
N SER A 44 10.47 14.58 -8.39
CA SER A 44 10.75 15.03 -7.02
C SER A 44 10.11 14.13 -5.97
N ARG A 45 8.87 13.66 -6.20
CA ARG A 45 8.19 12.70 -5.31
C ARG A 45 8.92 11.36 -5.24
N ARG A 46 9.42 10.83 -6.36
CA ARG A 46 10.20 9.58 -6.39
C ARG A 46 11.55 9.75 -5.70
N ALA A 47 12.24 10.87 -5.93
CA ALA A 47 13.50 11.19 -5.27
C ALA A 47 13.31 11.31 -3.75
N ALA A 48 12.30 12.05 -3.28
CA ALA A 48 11.97 12.13 -1.87
C ALA A 48 11.74 10.73 -1.27
N ARG A 49 10.91 9.90 -1.92
CA ARG A 49 10.62 8.53 -1.45
C ARG A 49 11.87 7.65 -1.37
N SER A 50 12.79 7.77 -2.32
CA SER A 50 14.08 7.04 -2.27
C SER A 50 14.98 7.46 -1.11
N MET A 51 14.81 8.68 -0.60
CA MET A 51 15.52 9.21 0.57
C MET A 51 14.72 9.04 1.88
N GLY A 52 13.61 8.28 1.86
CA GLY A 52 12.75 8.07 3.03
C GLY A 52 11.82 9.23 3.36
N MET A 53 11.68 10.23 2.47
CA MET A 53 10.84 11.41 2.65
C MET A 53 9.59 11.36 1.74
N GLY A 54 8.46 11.94 2.18
CA GLY A 54 7.25 12.02 1.36
C GLY A 54 6.54 10.68 1.12
N GLY A 55 6.76 9.71 2.02
CA GLY A 55 5.97 8.49 2.14
C GLY A 55 4.59 8.74 2.75
N THR A 56 3.79 7.68 2.82
CA THR A 56 2.48 7.73 3.46
C THR A 56 2.64 7.94 4.98
N ASP A 57 1.89 8.86 5.58
CA ASP A 57 1.89 9.05 7.05
C ASP A 57 0.47 8.94 7.61
N LEU A 58 0.21 7.86 8.32
CA LEU A 58 -1.06 7.60 9.00
C LEU A 58 -1.08 8.09 10.45
N THR A 59 0.06 8.50 11.02
CA THR A 59 0.16 8.91 12.43
C THR A 59 -0.77 10.07 12.83
N PRO A 60 -1.14 11.03 11.95
CA PRO A 60 -2.08 12.09 12.32
C PRO A 60 -3.54 11.62 12.46
N PHE A 61 -3.87 10.42 11.98
CA PHE A 61 -5.25 9.92 11.91
C PHE A 61 -5.58 8.88 12.98
N VAL A 62 -4.62 8.54 13.83
CA VAL A 62 -4.77 7.50 14.87
C VAL A 62 -4.59 8.06 16.26
N ALA A 63 -5.05 7.32 17.27
CA ALA A 63 -4.75 7.63 18.66
C ALA A 63 -3.23 7.56 18.94
N ASP A 64 -2.75 8.32 19.92
CA ASP A 64 -1.31 8.43 20.22
C ASP A 64 -0.65 7.07 20.48
N GLN A 65 -1.34 6.17 21.17
CA GLN A 65 -0.88 4.81 21.49
C GLN A 65 -0.71 3.92 20.25
N LEU A 66 -1.31 4.30 19.11
CA LEU A 66 -1.29 3.53 17.87
C LEU A 66 -0.31 4.07 16.83
N LYS A 67 0.46 5.12 17.16
CA LYS A 67 1.39 5.77 16.22
C LYS A 67 2.44 4.81 15.64
N ASP A 68 2.99 3.90 16.44
CA ASP A 68 3.97 2.92 15.94
C ASP A 68 3.35 1.91 14.97
N ALA A 69 2.17 1.38 15.31
CA ALA A 69 1.41 0.49 14.42
C ALA A 69 0.98 1.21 13.13
N ALA A 70 0.63 2.50 13.22
CA ALA A 70 0.34 3.32 12.06
C ALA A 70 1.56 3.52 11.15
N ARG A 71 2.77 3.68 11.71
CA ARG A 71 4.02 3.73 10.92
C ARG A 71 4.26 2.41 10.19
N GLN A 72 4.03 1.27 10.84
CA GLN A 72 4.14 -0.05 10.19
C GLN A 72 3.18 -0.21 9.00
N CYS A 73 1.93 0.27 9.15
CA CYS A 73 0.94 0.28 8.08
C CYS A 73 1.35 1.25 6.94
N SER A 74 1.79 2.46 7.27
CA SER A 74 2.35 3.45 6.34
C SER A 74 3.49 2.87 5.48
N GLU A 75 4.49 2.26 6.11
CA GLU A 75 5.60 1.60 5.41
C GLU A 75 5.11 0.49 4.49
N SER A 76 4.13 -0.30 4.96
CA SER A 76 3.54 -1.39 4.18
C SER A 76 2.81 -0.87 2.92
N ILE A 77 2.08 0.24 3.03
CA ILE A 77 1.46 0.94 1.89
C ILE A 77 2.52 1.38 0.88
N ASP A 78 3.60 2.01 1.35
CA ASP A 78 4.65 2.52 0.47
C ASP A 78 5.40 1.38 -0.23
N LEU A 79 5.75 0.31 0.49
CA LEU A 79 6.39 -0.89 -0.06
C LEU A 79 5.49 -1.58 -1.09
N PHE A 80 4.20 -1.72 -0.80
CA PHE A 80 3.21 -2.28 -1.70
C PHE A 80 3.10 -1.45 -2.99
N GLY A 81 2.97 -0.12 -2.87
CA GLY A 81 2.88 0.78 -4.02
C GLY A 81 4.11 0.69 -4.93
N GLN A 82 5.31 0.65 -4.36
CA GLN A 82 6.55 0.48 -5.12
C GLN A 82 6.61 -0.87 -5.85
N ALA A 83 6.13 -1.95 -5.22
CA ALA A 83 6.10 -3.27 -5.84
C ALA A 83 5.13 -3.33 -7.02
N VAL A 84 3.93 -2.77 -6.87
CA VAL A 84 2.94 -2.67 -7.97
C VAL A 84 3.51 -1.89 -9.15
N GLU A 85 4.15 -0.74 -8.88
CA GLU A 85 4.78 0.08 -9.93
C GLU A 85 5.91 -0.67 -10.64
N SER A 86 6.79 -1.33 -9.89
CA SER A 86 7.89 -2.12 -10.46
C SER A 86 7.39 -3.26 -11.36
N LEU A 87 6.37 -3.99 -10.91
CA LEU A 87 5.77 -5.08 -11.68
C LEU A 87 5.06 -4.58 -12.94
N LEU A 88 4.35 -3.45 -12.85
CA LEU A 88 3.72 -2.81 -14.02
C LEU A 88 4.75 -2.35 -15.06
N ILE A 89 5.90 -1.82 -14.62
CA ILE A 89 7.00 -1.46 -15.53
C ILE A 89 7.58 -2.70 -16.21
N LYS A 90 7.78 -3.78 -15.46
CA LYS A 90 8.41 -5.02 -15.93
C LYS A 90 7.52 -5.83 -16.87
N HIS A 91 6.25 -6.05 -16.51
CA HIS A 91 5.34 -6.97 -17.22
C HIS A 91 4.32 -6.24 -18.10
N GLY A 92 4.04 -4.97 -17.84
CA GLY A 92 3.03 -4.20 -18.57
C GLY A 92 1.67 -4.89 -18.56
N LYS A 93 1.08 -5.10 -19.75
CA LYS A 93 -0.20 -5.83 -19.88
C LYS A 93 -0.08 -7.33 -19.58
N GLY A 94 1.12 -7.90 -19.70
CA GLY A 94 1.38 -9.33 -19.46
C GLY A 94 1.26 -9.74 -17.99
N ILE A 95 1.18 -8.78 -17.07
CA ILE A 95 1.03 -9.02 -15.63
C ILE A 95 -0.18 -9.90 -15.27
N VAL A 96 -1.19 -9.95 -16.16
CA VAL A 96 -2.38 -10.80 -16.00
C VAL A 96 -2.06 -12.29 -15.93
N GLU A 97 -0.95 -12.71 -16.53
CA GLU A 97 -0.50 -14.11 -16.54
C GLU A 97 0.38 -14.46 -15.33
N GLU A 98 0.83 -13.46 -14.57
CA GLU A 98 1.79 -13.62 -13.46
C GLU A 98 1.09 -14.02 -12.14
N GLN A 99 0.30 -15.09 -12.17
CA GLN A 99 -0.60 -15.47 -11.07
C GLN A 99 0.10 -15.68 -9.72
N TYR A 100 1.34 -16.16 -9.72
CA TYR A 100 2.13 -16.28 -8.49
C TYR A 100 2.37 -14.92 -7.85
N MET A 101 2.75 -13.91 -8.65
CA MET A 101 2.99 -12.55 -8.15
C MET A 101 1.68 -11.87 -7.77
N LEU A 102 0.62 -12.07 -8.56
CA LEU A 102 -0.71 -11.52 -8.28
C LEU A 102 -1.26 -12.02 -6.94
N ASN A 103 -1.11 -13.32 -6.62
CA ASN A 103 -1.54 -13.84 -5.32
C ASN A 103 -0.78 -13.20 -4.15
N ARG A 104 0.53 -13.00 -4.29
CA ARG A 104 1.35 -12.32 -3.27
C ARG A 104 0.97 -10.85 -3.09
N LEU A 105 0.68 -10.16 -4.19
CA LEU A 105 0.16 -8.79 -4.13
C LEU A 105 -1.20 -8.74 -3.45
N ALA A 106 -2.10 -9.69 -3.75
CA ALA A 106 -3.40 -9.75 -3.12
C ALA A 106 -3.29 -9.97 -1.61
N ASP A 107 -2.45 -10.90 -1.16
CA ASP A 107 -2.21 -11.14 0.27
C ASP A 107 -1.65 -9.89 0.96
N ALA A 108 -0.68 -9.21 0.33
CA ALA A 108 -0.15 -7.95 0.86
C ALA A 108 -1.19 -6.83 0.92
N ALA A 109 -2.07 -6.73 -0.09
CA ALA A 109 -3.16 -5.76 -0.11
C ALA A 109 -4.19 -6.04 1.00
N ILE A 110 -4.52 -7.32 1.24
CA ILE A 110 -5.45 -7.73 2.30
C ILE A 110 -4.87 -7.39 3.68
N ASP A 111 -3.62 -7.76 3.95
CA ASP A 111 -2.97 -7.44 5.23
C ASP A 111 -2.88 -5.92 5.45
N THR A 112 -2.53 -5.16 4.41
CA THR A 112 -2.46 -3.69 4.48
C THR A 112 -3.82 -3.06 4.76
N TYR A 113 -4.87 -3.54 4.10
CA TYR A 113 -6.24 -3.07 4.34
C TYR A 113 -6.71 -3.43 5.76
N ALA A 114 -6.45 -4.65 6.22
CA ALA A 114 -6.79 -5.09 7.57
C ALA A 114 -6.10 -4.24 8.65
N MET A 115 -4.81 -3.91 8.47
CA MET A 115 -4.10 -2.98 9.35
C MET A 115 -4.80 -1.63 9.45
N ALA A 116 -5.15 -1.01 8.31
CA ALA A 116 -5.85 0.28 8.30
C ALA A 116 -7.23 0.20 9.01
N VAL A 117 -7.97 -0.89 8.83
CA VAL A 117 -9.27 -1.12 9.47
C VAL A 117 -9.13 -1.21 11.00
N VAL A 118 -8.21 -2.03 11.52
CA VAL A 118 -8.05 -2.19 12.98
C VAL A 118 -7.52 -0.93 13.64
N LEU A 119 -6.62 -0.19 12.97
CA LEU A 119 -6.13 1.11 13.43
C LEU A 119 -7.27 2.13 13.54
N SER A 120 -8.12 2.21 12.51
CA SER A 120 -9.28 3.11 12.49
C SER A 120 -10.27 2.77 13.62
N ARG A 121 -10.58 1.48 13.78
CA ARG A 121 -11.50 1.00 14.81
C ARG A 121 -10.99 1.30 16.22
N ALA A 122 -9.76 0.90 16.54
CA ALA A 122 -9.18 1.11 17.86
C ALA A 122 -9.03 2.61 18.18
N SER A 123 -8.62 3.43 17.20
CA SER A 123 -8.55 4.89 17.36
C SER A 123 -9.93 5.50 17.66
N ARG A 124 -10.98 5.02 17.00
CA ARG A 124 -12.36 5.44 17.29
C ARG A 124 -12.79 5.01 18.69
N SER A 125 -12.43 3.80 19.13
CA SER A 125 -12.72 3.31 20.48
C SER A 125 -12.09 4.20 21.55
N VAL A 126 -10.84 4.63 21.34
CA VAL A 126 -10.14 5.59 22.22
C VAL A 126 -10.85 6.94 22.22
N LYS A 127 -11.19 7.47 21.04
CA LYS A 127 -11.88 8.77 20.92
C LYS A 127 -13.25 8.79 21.60
N GLN A 128 -13.93 7.64 21.65
CA GLN A 128 -15.25 7.49 22.26
C GLN A 128 -15.19 7.06 23.73
N ASP A 129 -14.01 6.90 24.30
CA ASP A 129 -13.80 6.45 25.68
C ASP A 129 -14.55 5.15 26.00
N LEU A 130 -14.50 4.19 25.07
CA LEU A 130 -15.18 2.91 25.26
C LEU A 130 -14.41 2.03 26.26
N PRO A 131 -15.10 1.21 27.06
CA PRO A 131 -14.45 0.34 28.05
C PRO A 131 -13.53 -0.71 27.43
N THR A 132 -13.67 -1.00 26.13
CA THR A 132 -12.84 -1.96 25.38
C THR A 132 -11.62 -1.33 24.72
N ALA A 133 -11.42 0.00 24.83
CA ALA A 133 -10.41 0.73 24.07
C ALA A 133 -8.98 0.20 24.30
N GLU A 134 -8.61 -0.09 25.55
CA GLU A 134 -7.29 -0.62 25.88
C GLU A 134 -7.02 -1.98 25.23
N HIS A 135 -8.01 -2.89 25.26
CA HIS A 135 -7.89 -4.19 24.63
C HIS A 135 -7.84 -4.08 23.09
N GLU A 136 -8.64 -3.17 22.51
CA GLU A 136 -8.62 -2.92 21.06
C GLU A 136 -7.27 -2.33 20.60
N ILE A 137 -6.62 -1.50 21.42
CA ILE A 137 -5.25 -1.02 21.16
C ILE A 137 -4.28 -2.21 21.10
N GLN A 138 -4.29 -3.09 22.10
CA GLN A 138 -3.39 -4.23 22.16
C GLN A 138 -3.57 -5.17 20.95
N MET A 139 -4.83 -5.46 20.58
CA MET A 139 -5.14 -6.27 19.40
C MET A 139 -4.65 -5.61 18.11
N ALA A 140 -4.88 -4.30 17.95
CA ALA A 140 -4.46 -3.58 16.76
C ALA A 140 -2.93 -3.55 16.62
N GLN A 141 -2.20 -3.33 17.73
CA GLN A 141 -0.74 -3.35 17.76
C GLN A 141 -0.18 -4.74 17.40
N ALA A 142 -0.69 -5.80 18.03
CA ALA A 142 -0.27 -7.17 17.75
C ALA A 142 -0.53 -7.56 16.28
N TRP A 143 -1.73 -7.24 15.77
CA TRP A 143 -2.07 -7.49 14.37
C TRP A 143 -1.15 -6.74 13.40
N CYS A 144 -0.95 -5.43 13.61
CA CYS A 144 -0.13 -4.62 12.71
C CYS A 144 1.33 -5.09 12.66
N HIS A 145 1.86 -5.55 13.80
CA HIS A 145 3.22 -6.08 13.85
C HIS A 145 3.38 -7.31 12.93
N GLU A 146 2.53 -8.33 13.10
CA GLU A 146 2.61 -9.54 12.28
C GLU A 146 2.22 -9.30 10.81
N ALA A 147 1.18 -8.48 10.57
CA ALA A 147 0.72 -8.18 9.22
C ALA A 147 1.78 -7.41 8.42
N ALA A 148 2.48 -6.45 9.03
CA ALA A 148 3.57 -5.73 8.38
C ALA A 148 4.72 -6.68 7.97
N ASP A 149 5.04 -7.67 8.80
CA ASP A 149 6.05 -8.66 8.46
C ASP A 149 5.60 -9.58 7.31
N ARG A 150 4.33 -10.01 7.30
CA ARG A 150 3.76 -10.76 6.16
C ARG A 150 3.79 -9.94 4.87
N VAL A 151 3.44 -8.65 4.93
CA VAL A 151 3.55 -7.74 3.77
C VAL A 151 5.00 -7.70 3.28
N ARG A 152 5.97 -7.42 4.16
CA ARG A 152 7.40 -7.37 3.81
C ARG A 152 7.87 -8.66 3.15
N VAL A 153 7.48 -9.83 3.68
CA VAL A 153 7.84 -11.14 3.12
C VAL A 153 7.20 -11.36 1.75
N ASN A 154 5.92 -11.06 1.58
CA ASN A 154 5.24 -11.20 0.28
C ASN A 154 5.83 -10.28 -0.78
N ILE A 155 6.12 -9.02 -0.43
CA ILE A 155 6.72 -8.05 -1.35
C ILE A 155 8.16 -8.43 -1.72
N ARG A 156 8.98 -8.92 -0.79
CA ARG A 156 10.35 -9.38 -1.09
C ARG A 156 10.39 -10.55 -2.08
N LYS A 157 9.35 -11.39 -2.11
CA LYS A 157 9.27 -12.58 -2.98
C LYS A 157 8.83 -12.28 -4.41
N ILE A 158 8.43 -11.03 -4.71
CA ILE A 158 7.95 -10.60 -6.03
C ILE A 158 8.74 -9.44 -6.63
N LYS A 159 9.72 -8.90 -5.89
CA LYS A 159 10.72 -7.98 -6.42
C LYS A 159 11.78 -8.74 -7.22
#